data_AF-A0A3N9NWU3-F1
#
_entry.id   AF-A0A3N9NWU3-F1
#
_cell.length_a   1.000
_cell.length_b   1.000
_cell.length_c   1.000
_cell.angle_alpha   90.00
_cell.angle_beta   90.00
_cell.angle_gamma   90.00
#
_symmetry.space_group_name_H-M   'P 1'
#
loop_
_entity.id
_entity.type
_entity.pdbx_description
1 polymer ?
#
loop_
_entity_poly.entity_id
_entity_poly.type
_entity_poly.pdbx_seq_one_letter_code
_entity_poly.pdbx_strand_id
1 'polypeptide(L)'
;MKNKNNHFLFIILIMISILWLPLFSQERQSAIPAPRAPGSTSEWQPATLYLNPQQEAEVLKYLEEYSPELAERLSRIKESNSDTYREQLSRAYRQMIYMDNLKETDPEQYERVSEERRLELESNQLATQYKNTTDEDEKRGIKAELEDLLFELFDYRQMNRIVEIERLEERLESLKEENQNRLDNKDQIVNNRLLELLGERSGLEW
;
A
#
# COMPACT_ATOMS: atom_id res chain seq x y z
N MET A 1 33.97 51.66 -23.48
CA MET A 1 34.22 51.55 -22.02
C MET A 1 33.12 50.67 -21.43
N LYS A 2 33.17 49.34 -21.54
CA LYS A 2 33.63 48.38 -20.52
C LYS A 2 33.28 48.79 -19.09
N ASN A 3 32.15 48.30 -18.58
CA ASN A 3 31.89 48.17 -17.14
C ASN A 3 31.66 46.68 -16.84
N LYS A 4 32.76 45.93 -16.73
CA LYS A 4 32.80 44.58 -16.16
C LYS A 4 33.27 44.78 -14.74
N ASN A 5 32.39 44.83 -13.74
CA ASN A 5 32.79 44.79 -12.32
C ASN A 5 31.64 44.55 -11.31
N ASN A 6 30.51 43.94 -11.71
CA ASN A 6 29.43 43.63 -10.76
C ASN A 6 29.17 42.12 -10.53
N HIS A 7 29.98 41.22 -11.11
CA HIS A 7 29.83 39.77 -10.90
C HIS A 7 30.76 39.16 -9.85
N PHE A 8 31.70 39.92 -9.29
CA PHE A 8 32.69 39.37 -8.35
C PHE A 8 32.27 39.46 -6.87
N LEU A 9 31.20 40.18 -6.55
CA LEU A 9 30.74 40.40 -5.17
C LEU A 9 29.54 39.53 -4.74
N PHE A 10 28.96 38.73 -5.65
CA PHE A 10 27.84 37.83 -5.33
C PHE A 10 28.27 36.38 -5.00
N ILE A 11 29.55 36.03 -5.21
CA ILE A 11 30.07 34.66 -5.01
C ILE A 11 30.64 34.45 -3.60
N ILE A 12 30.85 35.52 -2.81
CA ILE A 12 31.45 35.43 -1.46
C ILE A 12 30.39 35.32 -0.35
N LEU A 13 29.09 35.36 -0.66
CA LEU A 13 28.00 35.22 0.32
C LEU A 13 27.30 33.84 0.32
N ILE A 14 27.82 32.87 -0.43
CA ILE A 14 27.32 31.47 -0.49
C ILE A 14 28.28 30.49 0.21
N MET A 15 29.38 30.99 0.78
CA MET A 15 30.45 30.20 1.42
C MET A 15 30.50 30.34 2.96
N ILE A 16 29.42 30.82 3.60
CA ILE A 16 29.28 30.84 5.07
C ILE A 16 27.84 30.40 5.46
N SER A 17 27.43 29.23 4.97
CA SER A 17 26.21 28.54 5.44
C SER A 17 26.30 27.01 5.33
N ILE A 18 27.52 26.47 5.21
CA ILE A 18 27.79 25.00 5.12
C ILE A 18 28.50 24.48 6.38
N LEU A 19 28.69 25.31 7.40
CA LEU A 19 29.11 24.89 8.73
C LEU A 19 28.01 25.30 9.70
N TRP A 20 27.62 24.38 10.58
CA TRP A 20 26.47 24.42 11.51
C TRP A 20 25.18 23.76 10.98
N LEU A 21 25.21 22.41 10.87
CA LEU A 21 24.24 21.50 11.50
C LEU A 21 24.57 20.02 11.15
N PRO A 22 25.34 19.30 11.99
CA PRO A 22 25.19 17.86 12.13
C PRO A 22 24.65 17.59 13.54
N LEU A 23 23.37 17.85 13.77
CA LEU A 23 22.73 17.49 15.04
C LEU A 23 21.26 17.12 14.84
N PHE A 24 21.01 16.34 13.79
CA PHE A 24 19.83 15.50 13.68
C PHE A 24 20.15 14.25 12.85
N SER A 25 21.33 13.64 13.09
CA SER A 25 21.38 12.17 12.98
C SER A 25 20.69 11.64 14.24
N GLN A 26 19.37 11.77 14.28
CA GLN A 26 18.57 10.90 15.10
C GLN A 26 18.84 9.53 14.52
N GLU A 27 19.77 8.85 15.16
CA GLU A 27 19.94 7.42 15.15
C GLU A 27 18.53 6.87 15.35
N ARG A 28 17.82 6.64 14.24
CA ARG A 28 16.94 5.49 14.17
C ARG A 28 17.90 4.33 14.38
N GLN A 29 18.21 4.06 15.65
CA GLN A 29 17.97 2.72 16.15
C GLN A 29 16.55 2.40 15.67
N SER A 30 16.46 1.91 14.43
CA SER A 30 15.67 0.74 14.18
C SER A 30 15.96 -0.11 15.40
N ALA A 31 15.01 -0.11 16.33
CA ALA A 31 14.92 -1.19 17.27
C ALA A 31 14.85 -2.41 16.36
N ILE A 32 16.01 -2.99 16.05
CA ILE A 32 16.11 -4.35 15.59
C ILE A 32 15.33 -5.05 16.69
N PRO A 33 14.12 -5.56 16.41
CA PRO A 33 13.33 -6.21 17.44
C PRO A 33 14.29 -7.23 18.06
N ALA A 34 14.41 -7.20 19.39
CA ALA A 34 15.33 -8.07 20.11
C ALA A 34 15.26 -9.48 19.49
N PRO A 35 16.40 -10.14 19.23
CA PRO A 35 16.39 -11.47 18.62
C PRO A 35 15.39 -12.32 19.41
N ARG A 36 14.33 -12.74 18.71
CA ARG A 36 13.20 -13.43 19.34
C ARG A 36 13.76 -14.62 20.11
N ALA A 37 13.27 -14.82 21.33
CA ALA A 37 13.74 -15.88 22.21
C ALA A 37 13.80 -17.22 21.43
N PRO A 38 14.94 -17.92 21.42
CA PRO A 38 15.04 -19.23 20.78
C PRO A 38 14.05 -20.18 21.48
N GLY A 39 12.92 -20.45 20.81
CA GLY A 39 11.82 -21.23 21.37
C GLY A 39 10.41 -20.75 21.01
N SER A 40 10.22 -19.53 20.48
CA SER A 40 8.92 -19.11 19.95
C SER A 40 8.74 -19.55 18.49
N THR A 41 8.74 -20.86 18.22
CA THR A 41 8.23 -21.42 16.97
C THR A 41 6.70 -21.41 17.01
N SER A 42 6.09 -20.24 17.18
CA SER A 42 4.84 -19.99 16.46
C SER A 42 5.31 -19.78 15.03
N GLU A 43 5.42 -20.89 14.32
CA GLU A 43 5.53 -20.92 12.88
C GLU A 43 4.31 -20.14 12.40
N TRP A 44 4.50 -18.86 12.05
CA TRP A 44 3.50 -18.05 11.38
C TRP A 44 3.34 -18.66 9.99
N GLN A 45 2.73 -19.84 9.92
CA GLN A 45 2.08 -20.26 8.70
C GLN A 45 1.02 -19.17 8.49
N PRO A 46 1.15 -18.30 7.48
CA PRO A 46 0.09 -17.36 7.18
C PRO A 46 -1.16 -18.22 7.06
N ALA A 47 -2.17 -17.97 7.88
CA ALA A 47 -3.37 -18.80 7.89
C ALA A 47 -3.90 -18.83 6.45
N THR A 48 -3.60 -19.91 5.73
CA THR A 48 -4.05 -20.07 4.35
C THR A 48 -5.55 -20.13 4.47
N LEU A 49 -6.21 -19.09 3.98
CA LEU A 49 -7.64 -18.97 4.11
C LEU A 49 -8.24 -20.14 3.34
N TYR A 50 -8.78 -21.13 4.05
CA TYR A 50 -9.40 -22.28 3.40
C TYR A 50 -10.72 -21.80 2.79
N LEU A 51 -10.71 -21.61 1.47
CA LEU A 51 -11.90 -21.26 0.70
C LEU A 51 -12.83 -22.47 0.63
N ASN A 52 -14.13 -22.24 0.82
CA ASN A 52 -15.12 -23.25 0.55
C ASN A 52 -15.33 -23.42 -0.98
N PRO A 53 -15.99 -24.49 -1.45
CA PRO A 53 -16.17 -24.75 -2.88
C PRO A 53 -16.90 -23.62 -3.63
N GLN A 54 -17.82 -22.92 -2.97
CA GLN A 54 -18.56 -21.80 -3.56
C GLN A 54 -17.63 -20.60 -3.80
N GLN A 55 -16.84 -20.22 -2.80
CA GLN A 55 -15.85 -19.15 -2.90
C GLN A 55 -14.78 -19.47 -3.95
N GLU A 56 -14.31 -20.73 -4.02
CA GLU A 56 -13.40 -21.16 -5.07
C GLU A 56 -14.00 -20.96 -6.48
N ALA A 57 -15.26 -21.35 -6.68
CA ALA A 57 -15.94 -21.16 -7.96
C ALA A 57 -16.14 -19.67 -8.32
N GLU A 58 -16.48 -18.82 -7.34
CA GLU A 58 -16.61 -17.38 -7.52
C GLU A 58 -15.29 -16.75 -7.98
N VAL A 59 -14.18 -17.08 -7.31
CA VAL A 59 -12.86 -16.58 -7.67
C VAL A 59 -12.44 -17.04 -9.06
N LEU A 60 -12.66 -18.31 -9.39
CA LEU A 60 -12.29 -18.82 -10.71
C LEU A 60 -13.07 -18.11 -11.82
N LYS A 61 -14.38 -17.89 -11.62
CA LYS A 61 -15.20 -17.11 -12.55
C LYS A 61 -14.70 -15.66 -12.68
N TYR A 62 -14.38 -15.01 -11.57
CA TYR A 62 -13.78 -13.68 -11.57
C TYR A 62 -12.46 -13.64 -12.34
N LEU A 63 -11.58 -14.63 -12.12
CA LEU A 63 -10.31 -14.71 -12.82
C LEU A 63 -10.49 -15.00 -14.31
N GLU A 64 -11.47 -15.81 -14.72
CA GLU A 64 -11.77 -16.01 -16.15
C GLU A 64 -12.17 -14.71 -16.85
N GLU A 65 -12.92 -13.84 -16.16
CA GLU A 65 -13.37 -12.55 -16.70
C GLU A 65 -12.25 -11.51 -16.74
N TYR A 66 -11.47 -11.39 -15.67
CA TYR A 66 -10.52 -10.28 -15.49
C TYR A 66 -9.03 -10.66 -15.67
N SER A 67 -8.68 -11.94 -15.59
CA SER A 67 -7.28 -12.41 -15.70
C SER A 67 -7.21 -13.89 -16.18
N PRO A 68 -7.62 -14.18 -17.42
CA PRO A 68 -7.73 -15.55 -17.93
C PRO A 68 -6.39 -16.31 -17.89
N GLU A 69 -5.27 -15.61 -18.09
CA GLU A 69 -3.92 -16.19 -17.95
C GLU A 69 -3.66 -16.71 -16.53
N LEU A 70 -4.12 -15.99 -15.50
CA LEU A 70 -3.99 -16.41 -14.11
C LEU A 70 -4.91 -17.59 -13.80
N ALA A 71 -6.14 -17.60 -14.35
CA ALA A 71 -7.05 -18.74 -14.22
C ALA A 71 -6.44 -20.03 -14.81
N GLU A 72 -5.85 -19.95 -16.01
CA GLU A 72 -5.15 -21.07 -16.65
C GLU A 72 -3.94 -21.50 -15.83
N ARG A 73 -3.14 -20.54 -15.35
CA ARG A 73 -1.99 -20.82 -14.48
C ARG A 73 -2.41 -21.55 -13.21
N LEU A 74 -3.46 -21.10 -12.54
CA LEU A 74 -3.97 -21.74 -11.33
C LEU A 74 -4.45 -23.17 -11.60
N SER A 75 -5.09 -23.41 -12.75
CA SER A 75 -5.51 -24.76 -13.16
C SER A 75 -4.32 -25.71 -13.28
N ARG A 76 -3.22 -25.27 -13.90
CA ARG A 76 -1.97 -26.05 -13.98
C ARG A 76 -1.29 -26.27 -12.62
N ILE A 77 -1.33 -25.28 -11.74
CA ILE A 77 -0.78 -25.41 -10.38
C ILE A 77 -1.61 -26.39 -9.54
N LYS A 78 -2.93 -26.42 -9.70
CA LYS A 78 -3.83 -27.33 -8.99
C LYS A 78 -3.45 -28.81 -9.17
N GLU A 79 -2.99 -29.18 -10.38
CA GLU A 79 -2.56 -30.54 -10.71
C GLU A 79 -1.21 -30.94 -10.08
N SER A 80 -0.33 -29.96 -9.84
CA SER A 80 1.07 -30.21 -9.47
C SER A 80 1.39 -29.88 -8.01
N ASN A 81 0.74 -28.87 -7.43
CA ASN A 81 1.00 -28.39 -6.06
C ASN A 81 -0.27 -27.75 -5.45
N SER A 82 -0.99 -28.53 -4.64
CA SER A 82 -2.24 -28.10 -4.00
C SER A 82 -2.07 -26.91 -3.05
N ASP A 83 -0.92 -26.80 -2.37
CA ASP A 83 -0.70 -25.76 -1.36
C ASP A 83 -0.44 -24.41 -2.04
N THR A 84 0.37 -24.41 -3.09
CA THR A 84 0.61 -23.22 -3.92
C THR A 84 -0.68 -22.78 -4.61
N TYR A 85 -1.51 -23.72 -5.07
CA TYR A 85 -2.83 -23.41 -5.61
C TYR A 85 -3.70 -22.69 -4.58
N ARG A 86 -3.85 -23.26 -3.38
CA ARG A 86 -4.66 -22.67 -2.31
C ARG A 86 -4.18 -21.29 -1.92
N GLU A 87 -2.86 -21.09 -1.82
CA GLU A 87 -2.28 -19.81 -1.47
C GLU A 87 -2.61 -18.75 -2.53
N GLN A 88 -2.36 -19.05 -3.81
CA GLN A 88 -2.61 -18.10 -4.89
C GLN A 88 -4.11 -17.82 -5.07
N LEU A 89 -4.96 -18.85 -4.95
CA LEU A 89 -6.40 -18.69 -4.98
C LEU A 89 -6.90 -17.82 -3.81
N SER A 90 -6.35 -18.00 -2.61
CA SER A 90 -6.68 -17.16 -1.43
C SER A 90 -6.26 -15.70 -1.64
N ARG A 91 -5.12 -15.46 -2.29
CA ARG A 91 -4.68 -14.10 -2.65
C ARG A 91 -5.63 -13.48 -3.67
N ALA A 92 -6.02 -14.23 -4.70
CA ALA A 92 -7.01 -13.80 -5.68
C ALA A 92 -8.38 -13.51 -5.06
N TYR A 93 -8.85 -14.34 -4.11
CA TYR A 93 -10.11 -14.10 -3.39
C TYR A 93 -10.09 -12.80 -2.60
N ARG A 94 -9.04 -12.58 -1.78
CA ARG A 94 -8.91 -11.32 -1.03
C ARG A 94 -8.89 -10.11 -1.97
N GLN A 95 -8.25 -10.28 -3.12
CA GLN A 95 -8.19 -9.24 -4.12
C GLN A 95 -9.57 -8.96 -4.75
N MET A 96 -10.32 -10.00 -5.10
CA MET A 96 -11.69 -9.89 -5.61
C MET A 96 -12.59 -9.16 -4.61
N ILE A 97 -12.63 -9.62 -3.36
CA ILE A 97 -13.44 -9.00 -2.29
C ILE A 97 -13.04 -7.53 -2.06
N TYR A 98 -11.75 -7.22 -2.10
CA TYR A 98 -11.29 -5.84 -2.01
C TYR A 98 -11.81 -4.98 -3.17
N MET A 99 -11.74 -5.46 -4.41
CA MET A 99 -12.22 -4.70 -5.57
C MET A 99 -13.74 -4.54 -5.54
N ASP A 100 -14.49 -5.57 -5.15
CA ASP A 100 -15.95 -5.53 -5.03
C ASP A 100 -16.38 -4.51 -3.98
N ASN A 101 -15.76 -4.55 -2.79
CA ASN A 101 -16.04 -3.58 -1.74
C ASN A 101 -15.68 -2.15 -2.18
N LEU A 102 -14.56 -1.99 -2.86
CA LEU A 102 -14.12 -0.70 -3.35
C LEU A 102 -15.09 -0.13 -4.39
N LYS A 103 -15.59 -0.96 -5.30
CA LYS A 103 -16.59 -0.58 -6.29
C LYS A 103 -17.88 -0.04 -5.66
N GLU A 104 -18.28 -0.58 -4.52
CA GLU A 104 -19.48 -0.15 -3.80
C GLU A 104 -19.26 1.08 -2.93
N THR A 105 -18.11 1.16 -2.25
CA THR A 105 -17.84 2.19 -1.23
C THR A 105 -17.14 3.42 -1.78
N ASP A 106 -16.34 3.26 -2.84
CA ASP A 106 -15.52 4.31 -3.44
C ASP A 106 -15.27 4.04 -4.94
N PRO A 107 -16.26 4.32 -5.81
CA PRO A 107 -16.17 4.03 -7.24
C PRO A 107 -14.99 4.73 -7.94
N GLU A 108 -14.61 5.92 -7.47
CA GLU A 108 -13.51 6.68 -8.07
C GLU A 108 -12.15 6.02 -7.77
N GLN A 109 -11.94 5.56 -6.53
CA GLN A 109 -10.76 4.77 -6.21
C GLN A 109 -10.78 3.41 -6.93
N TYR A 110 -11.94 2.79 -7.10
CA TYR A 110 -12.07 1.56 -7.89
C TYR A 110 -11.58 1.75 -9.32
N GLU A 111 -11.97 2.83 -9.99
CA GLU A 111 -11.52 3.13 -11.36
C GLU A 111 -10.00 3.30 -11.42
N ARG A 112 -9.41 4.10 -10.52
CA ARG A 112 -7.95 4.31 -10.50
C ARG A 112 -7.17 3.03 -10.22
N VAL A 113 -7.61 2.22 -9.26
CA VAL A 113 -6.94 0.95 -8.92
C VAL A 113 -7.10 -0.08 -10.04
N SER A 114 -8.26 -0.10 -10.71
CA SER A 114 -8.49 -0.97 -11.87
C SER A 114 -7.56 -0.61 -13.01
N GLU A 115 -7.38 0.68 -13.27
CA GLU A 115 -6.51 1.16 -14.34
C GLU A 115 -5.03 0.92 -14.02
N GLU A 116 -4.60 1.17 -12.77
CA GLU A 116 -3.24 0.82 -12.33
C GLU A 116 -2.93 -0.67 -12.57
N ARG A 117 -3.89 -1.57 -12.27
CA ARG A 117 -3.73 -3.02 -12.50
C ARG A 117 -3.64 -3.36 -13.98
N ARG A 118 -4.46 -2.73 -14.81
CA ARG A 118 -4.45 -2.92 -16.27
C ARG A 118 -3.08 -2.58 -16.84
N LEU A 119 -2.56 -1.40 -16.49
CA LEU A 119 -1.22 -0.94 -16.87
C LEU A 119 -0.12 -1.89 -16.37
N GLU A 120 -0.24 -2.39 -15.13
CA GLU A 120 0.75 -3.31 -14.58
C GLU A 120 0.74 -4.67 -15.31
N LEU A 121 -0.43 -5.20 -15.68
CA LEU A 121 -0.54 -6.41 -16.50
C LEU A 121 0.09 -6.23 -17.88
N GLU A 122 -0.26 -5.14 -18.57
CA GLU A 122 0.27 -4.82 -19.89
C GLU A 122 1.80 -4.63 -19.85
N SER A 123 2.33 -3.99 -18.81
CA SER A 123 3.78 -3.80 -18.63
C SER A 123 4.51 -5.13 -18.47
N ASN A 124 3.90 -6.08 -17.74
CA ASN A 124 4.46 -7.41 -17.56
C ASN A 124 4.42 -8.24 -18.84
N GLN A 125 3.35 -8.07 -19.65
CA GLN A 125 3.24 -8.69 -20.97
C GLN A 125 4.33 -8.16 -21.91
N LEU A 126 4.47 -6.84 -22.04
CA LEU A 126 5.53 -6.21 -22.85
C LEU A 126 6.94 -6.62 -22.39
N ALA A 127 7.18 -6.65 -21.08
CA ALA A 127 8.46 -7.10 -20.54
C ALA A 127 8.76 -8.58 -20.86
N THR A 128 7.73 -9.42 -20.94
CA THR A 128 7.86 -10.82 -21.35
C THR A 128 8.12 -10.94 -22.85
N GLN A 129 7.39 -10.18 -23.67
CA GLN A 129 7.61 -10.12 -25.11
C GLN A 129 9.04 -9.66 -25.42
N TYR A 130 9.50 -8.56 -24.83
CA TYR A 130 10.86 -8.03 -24.98
C TYR A 130 11.96 -9.09 -24.74
N LYS A 131 11.78 -9.93 -23.71
CA LYS A 131 12.74 -11.00 -23.36
C LYS A 131 12.76 -12.14 -24.37
N ASN A 132 11.62 -12.40 -25.02
CA ASN A 132 11.44 -13.52 -25.95
C ASN A 132 11.69 -13.13 -27.41
N THR A 133 11.58 -11.84 -27.75
CA THR A 133 11.88 -11.32 -29.08
C THR A 133 13.39 -11.43 -29.36
N THR A 134 13.74 -11.79 -30.60
CA THR A 134 15.15 -11.88 -31.05
C THR A 134 15.53 -10.77 -32.01
N ASP A 135 14.56 -10.19 -32.71
CA ASP A 135 14.74 -9.06 -33.60
C ASP A 135 15.02 -7.77 -32.81
N GLU A 136 16.10 -7.06 -33.18
CA GLU A 136 16.56 -5.88 -32.44
C GLU A 136 15.73 -4.62 -32.75
N ASP A 137 15.10 -4.53 -33.91
CA ASP A 137 14.25 -3.40 -34.27
C ASP A 137 12.91 -3.50 -33.52
N GLU A 138 12.33 -4.70 -33.49
CA GLU A 138 11.13 -5.01 -32.71
C GLU A 138 11.35 -4.80 -31.20
N LYS A 139 12.48 -5.26 -30.66
CA LYS A 139 12.85 -4.98 -29.25
C LYS A 139 12.88 -3.50 -28.93
N ARG A 140 13.42 -2.66 -29.84
CA ARG A 140 13.46 -1.21 -29.64
C ARG A 140 12.05 -0.61 -29.59
N GLY A 141 11.13 -1.12 -30.40
CA GLY A 141 9.70 -0.77 -30.35
C GLY A 141 9.06 -1.14 -29.01
N ILE A 142 9.15 -2.41 -28.62
CA ILE A 142 8.59 -2.91 -27.34
C ILE A 142 9.16 -2.14 -26.14
N LYS A 143 10.45 -1.79 -26.18
CA LYS A 143 11.08 -1.01 -25.11
C LYS A 143 10.48 0.39 -25.00
N ALA A 144 10.24 1.08 -26.12
CA ALA A 144 9.65 2.41 -26.12
C ALA A 144 8.21 2.37 -25.58
N GLU A 145 7.41 1.39 -26.02
CA GLU A 145 6.05 1.18 -25.51
C GLU A 145 6.04 0.89 -24.00
N LEU A 146 6.97 0.04 -23.54
CA LEU A 146 7.10 -0.24 -22.11
C LEU A 146 7.53 1.00 -21.31
N GLU A 147 8.38 1.86 -21.86
CA GLU A 147 8.80 3.11 -21.21
C GLU A 147 7.61 4.07 -21.04
N ASP A 148 6.81 4.26 -22.09
CA ASP A 148 5.61 5.10 -22.05
C ASP A 148 4.58 4.59 -21.03
N LEU A 149 4.33 3.28 -21.03
CA LEU A 149 3.40 2.64 -20.09
C LEU A 149 3.86 2.75 -18.64
N LEU A 150 5.18 2.68 -18.39
CA LEU A 150 5.74 2.85 -17.06
C LEU A 150 5.62 4.30 -16.55
N PHE A 151 5.69 5.30 -17.43
CA PHE A 151 5.37 6.69 -17.06
C PHE A 151 3.92 6.83 -16.64
N GLU A 152 2.99 6.28 -17.43
CA GLU A 152 1.56 6.31 -17.09
C GLU A 152 1.28 5.59 -15.75
N LEU A 153 1.85 4.41 -15.55
CA LEU A 153 1.73 3.66 -14.30
C LEU A 153 2.29 4.45 -13.10
N PHE A 154 3.39 5.17 -13.29
CA PHE A 154 3.95 6.03 -12.24
C PHE A 154 2.97 7.16 -11.87
N ASP A 155 2.37 7.81 -12.85
CA ASP A 155 1.42 8.90 -12.63
C ASP A 155 0.18 8.41 -11.88
N TYR A 156 -0.40 7.27 -12.26
CA TYR A 156 -1.52 6.65 -11.52
C TYR A 156 -1.15 6.33 -10.07
N ARG A 157 0.03 5.76 -9.84
CA ARG A 157 0.54 5.50 -8.48
C ARG A 157 0.73 6.76 -7.67
N GLN A 158 1.21 7.82 -8.31
CA GLN A 158 1.42 9.10 -7.66
C GLN A 158 0.09 9.74 -7.27
N MET A 159 -0.91 9.71 -8.16
CA MET A 159 -2.28 10.17 -7.86
C MET A 159 -2.90 9.38 -6.71
N ASN A 160 -2.81 8.04 -6.74
CA ASN A 160 -3.32 7.18 -5.66
C ASN A 160 -2.66 7.49 -4.31
N ARG A 161 -1.36 7.77 -4.29
CA ARG A 161 -0.64 8.18 -3.07
C ARG A 161 -1.09 9.53 -2.54
N ILE A 162 -1.36 10.50 -3.42
CA ILE A 162 -1.84 11.83 -3.00
C ILE A 162 -3.19 11.70 -2.31
N VAL A 163 -4.13 10.97 -2.91
CA VAL A 163 -5.46 10.76 -2.32
C VAL A 163 -5.37 10.02 -0.97
N GLU A 164 -4.50 9.01 -0.86
CA GLU A 164 -4.28 8.30 0.39
C GLU A 164 -3.69 9.22 1.48
N ILE A 165 -2.76 10.12 1.11
CA ILE A 165 -2.22 11.11 2.04
C ILE A 165 -3.34 12.01 2.56
N GLU A 166 -4.20 12.53 1.68
CA GLU A 166 -5.32 13.40 2.08
C GLU A 166 -6.26 12.69 3.07
N ARG A 167 -6.61 11.41 2.82
CA ARG A 167 -7.45 10.61 3.74
C ARG A 167 -6.78 10.37 5.09
N LEU A 168 -5.48 10.10 5.08
CA LEU A 168 -4.72 9.91 6.31
C LEU A 168 -4.63 11.21 7.11
N GLU A 169 -4.52 12.36 6.45
CA GLU A 169 -4.56 13.68 7.09
C GLU A 169 -5.91 13.96 7.74
N GLU A 170 -7.02 13.71 7.03
CA GLU A 170 -8.38 13.83 7.57
C GLU A 170 -8.59 12.91 8.78
N ARG A 171 -8.17 11.64 8.67
CA ARG A 171 -8.29 10.68 9.75
C ARG A 171 -7.45 11.07 10.96
N LEU A 172 -6.24 11.57 10.73
CA LEU A 172 -5.36 12.06 11.78
C LEU A 172 -5.99 13.24 12.52
N GLU A 173 -6.61 14.17 11.80
CA GLU A 173 -7.27 15.32 12.41
C GLU A 173 -8.48 14.90 13.26
N SER A 174 -9.33 14.02 12.73
CA SER A 174 -10.44 13.44 13.50
C SER A 174 -9.97 12.74 14.79
N LEU A 175 -8.89 11.96 14.73
CA LEU A 175 -8.34 11.30 15.91
C LEU A 175 -7.76 12.30 16.93
N LYS A 176 -7.16 13.40 16.47
CA LYS A 176 -6.70 14.47 17.36
C LYS A 176 -7.88 15.14 18.06
N GLU A 177 -8.96 15.43 17.34
CA GLU A 177 -10.17 16.00 17.91
C GLU A 177 -10.81 15.07 18.94
N GLU A 178 -10.98 13.78 18.62
CA GLU A 178 -11.47 12.76 19.56
C GLU A 178 -10.60 12.69 20.82
N ASN A 179 -9.28 12.73 20.67
CA ASN A 179 -8.36 12.70 21.79
C ASN A 179 -8.43 13.99 22.63
N GLN A 180 -8.54 15.16 22.00
CA GLN A 180 -8.70 16.43 22.71
C GLN A 180 -10.03 16.46 23.48
N ASN A 181 -11.13 16.05 22.85
CA ASN A 181 -12.43 15.91 23.51
C ASN A 181 -12.34 14.98 24.72
N ARG A 182 -11.61 13.87 24.62
CA ARG A 182 -11.40 12.97 25.76
C ARG A 182 -10.58 13.61 26.89
N LEU A 183 -9.56 14.40 26.54
CA LEU A 183 -8.75 15.14 27.52
C LEU A 183 -9.58 16.21 28.25
N ASP A 184 -10.41 16.95 27.51
CA ASP A 184 -11.29 17.97 28.07
C ASP A 184 -12.35 17.37 29.00
N ASN A 185 -12.78 16.13 28.71
CA ASN A 185 -13.74 15.38 29.52
C ASN A 185 -13.07 14.43 30.54
N LYS A 186 -11.76 14.57 30.78
CA LYS A 186 -10.99 13.64 31.63
C LYS A 186 -11.59 13.46 33.02
N ASP A 187 -11.92 14.57 33.70
CA ASP A 187 -12.42 14.51 35.08
C ASP A 187 -13.78 13.80 35.16
N GLN A 188 -14.67 14.05 34.19
CA GLN A 188 -15.94 13.35 34.08
C GLN A 188 -15.74 11.85 33.82
N ILE A 189 -14.84 11.48 32.90
CA ILE A 189 -14.52 10.07 32.60
C ILE A 189 -13.99 9.37 33.85
N VAL A 190 -13.05 10.00 34.56
CA VAL A 190 -12.46 9.47 35.80
C VAL A 190 -13.51 9.33 36.89
N ASN A 191 -14.34 10.36 37.10
CA ASN A 191 -15.40 10.33 38.11
C ASN A 191 -16.45 9.26 37.80
N ASN A 192 -16.87 9.12 36.54
CA ASN A 192 -17.79 8.07 36.12
C ASN A 192 -17.23 6.67 36.41
N ARG A 193 -15.94 6.46 36.11
CA ARG A 193 -15.28 5.18 36.40
C ARG A 193 -15.14 4.95 37.90
N LEU A 194 -14.88 5.99 38.68
CA LEU A 194 -14.81 5.91 40.14
C LEU A 194 -16.16 5.49 40.74
N LEU A 195 -17.26 6.15 40.35
CA LEU A 195 -18.61 5.83 40.82
C LEU A 195 -19.04 4.41 40.43
N GLU A 196 -18.67 3.94 39.23
CA GLU A 196 -18.89 2.56 38.79
C GLU A 196 -18.17 1.56 39.71
N LEU A 197 -16.90 1.81 40.03
CA LEU A 197 -16.08 0.94 40.88
C LEU A 197 -16.54 0.94 42.35
N LEU A 198 -17.09 2.05 42.83
CA LEU A 198 -17.66 2.16 44.17
C LEU A 198 -19.06 1.54 44.29
N GLY A 199 -19.67 1.10 43.18
CA GLY A 199 -21.04 0.58 43.17
C GLY A 199 -22.10 1.66 43.43
N GLU A 200 -21.70 2.93 43.40
CA GLU A 200 -22.58 4.08 43.64
C GLU A 200 -23.41 4.43 42.40
N ARG A 201 -23.07 3.84 41.25
CA ARG A 201 -23.88 3.90 40.04
C ARG A 201 -25.03 2.88 40.12
N SER A 202 -25.98 3.08 41.03
CA SER A 202 -27.18 2.25 41.11
C SER A 202 -28.18 2.64 40.01
N GLY A 203 -28.42 1.75 39.04
CA GLY A 203 -29.65 1.76 38.24
C GLY A 203 -29.60 2.22 36.79
N LEU A 204 -28.46 2.13 36.10
CA LEU A 204 -28.50 2.03 34.63
C LEU A 204 -28.49 0.55 34.26
N GLU A 205 -29.69 -0.02 34.12
CA GLU A 205 -29.89 -1.23 33.33
C GLU A 205 -29.39 -0.99 31.91
N TRP A 206 -28.87 -2.06 31.32
CA TRP A 206 -28.21 -2.09 30.02
C TRP A 206 -29.19 -1.83 28.88
#